data_AF-A0A2H0A0U2-F1
#
_entry.id   AF-A0A2H0A0U2-F1
#
_cell.length_a   1.000
_cell.length_b   1.000
_cell.length_c   1.000
_cell.angle_alpha   90.00
_cell.angle_beta   90.00
_cell.angle_gamma   90.00
#
_symmetry.space_group_name_H-M   'P 1'
#
loop_
_entity.id
_entity.type
_entity.pdbx_description
1 polymer ?
#
loop_
_entity_poly.entity_id
_entity_poly.type
_entity_poly.pdbx_seq_one_letter_code
_entity_poly.pdbx_strand_id
1 'polypeptide(L)'
;MAKKFFRREKLANRKKHKLDIYAETRLWNLKLQNRQAATHELMEEIISRFDLEGGMSLYPTLQKIILAARRRVMRRRTMMKKNIKFWSRKLFLPENIVAEWAWAGFLTEENIAAVAEILSRY
;
A
#
# COMPACT_ATOMS: atom_id res chain seq x y z
N MET A 1 -13.48 4.32 -39.36
CA MET A 1 -13.42 4.15 -37.89
C MET A 1 -12.41 3.07 -37.54
N ALA A 2 -11.29 3.40 -36.90
CA ALA A 2 -10.41 2.42 -36.28
C ALA A 2 -9.81 3.04 -35.00
N LYS A 3 -10.21 2.49 -33.85
CA LYS A 3 -9.82 2.94 -32.51
C LYS A 3 -8.30 2.75 -32.33
N LYS A 4 -7.55 3.86 -32.23
CA LYS A 4 -6.18 3.85 -31.73
C LYS A 4 -6.17 3.26 -30.32
N PHE A 5 -5.60 2.07 -30.18
CA PHE A 5 -5.20 1.48 -28.90
C PHE A 5 -4.12 2.36 -28.25
N PHE A 6 -4.53 3.42 -27.56
CA PHE A 6 -3.61 4.29 -26.83
C PHE A 6 -3.20 3.62 -25.51
N ARG A 7 -1.96 3.12 -25.49
CA ARG A 7 -1.05 3.05 -24.32
C ARG A 7 -1.65 2.50 -23.02
N ARG A 8 -1.65 1.18 -22.85
CA ARG A 8 -1.71 0.53 -21.52
C ARG A 8 -0.33 0.34 -20.87
N GLU A 9 0.77 0.57 -21.59
CA GLU A 9 2.13 0.27 -21.09
C GLU A 9 2.82 1.36 -20.28
N LYS A 10 2.37 2.62 -20.32
CA LYS A 10 3.19 3.74 -19.81
C LYS A 10 3.15 3.97 -18.29
N LEU A 11 2.39 3.18 -17.52
CA LEU A 11 2.20 3.38 -16.08
C LEU A 11 3.00 2.43 -15.17
N ALA A 12 3.63 1.40 -15.71
CA ALA A 12 4.32 0.40 -14.88
C ALA A 12 5.65 0.90 -14.29
N ASN A 13 6.40 1.75 -15.02
CA ASN A 13 7.76 2.18 -14.67
C ASN A 13 7.90 3.68 -14.37
N ARG A 14 6.81 4.41 -14.06
CA ARG A 14 6.93 5.82 -13.65
C ARG A 14 7.51 5.90 -12.25
N LYS A 15 8.62 6.65 -12.07
CA LYS A 15 9.16 7.01 -10.75
C LYS A 15 8.02 7.59 -9.89
N LYS A 16 7.79 7.03 -8.69
CA LYS A 16 6.68 7.44 -7.83
C LYS A 16 6.82 8.93 -7.49
N HIS A 17 5.80 9.72 -7.80
CA HIS A 17 5.76 11.14 -7.44
C HIS A 17 5.35 11.31 -5.96
N LYS A 18 5.57 12.49 -5.37
CA LYS A 18 5.18 12.78 -3.97
C LYS A 18 3.70 12.42 -3.68
N LEU A 19 2.81 12.71 -4.63
CA LEU A 19 1.37 12.38 -4.54
C LEU A 19 1.10 10.87 -4.56
N ASP A 20 1.84 10.10 -5.36
CA ASP A 20 1.73 8.63 -5.39
C ASP A 20 2.12 8.01 -4.05
N ILE A 21 3.23 8.49 -3.48
CA ILE A 21 3.75 8.03 -2.20
C ILE A 21 2.74 8.37 -1.10
N TYR A 22 2.27 9.62 -1.07
CA TYR A 22 1.29 10.06 -0.08
C TYR A 22 0.00 9.24 -0.15
N ALA A 23 -0.60 9.10 -1.33
CA ALA A 23 -1.84 8.35 -1.50
C ALA A 23 -1.69 6.88 -1.07
N GLU A 24 -0.55 6.26 -1.40
CA GLU A 24 -0.27 4.88 -1.02
C GLU A 24 -0.09 4.73 0.50
N THR A 25 0.69 5.60 1.14
CA THR A 25 0.88 5.61 2.59
C THR A 25 -0.43 5.86 3.31
N ARG A 26 -1.21 6.85 2.87
CA ARG A 26 -2.51 7.18 3.47
C ARG A 26 -3.48 6.02 3.40
N LEU A 27 -3.62 5.40 2.23
CA LEU A 27 -4.48 4.23 2.02
C LEU A 27 -3.99 3.01 2.80
N TRP A 28 -2.67 2.83 2.95
CA TRP A 28 -2.10 1.76 3.77
C TRP A 28 -2.48 1.94 5.24
N ASN A 29 -2.28 3.14 5.79
CA ASN A 29 -2.60 3.44 7.19
C ASN A 29 -4.10 3.26 7.47
N LEU A 30 -4.97 3.72 6.57
CA LEU A 30 -6.41 3.46 6.67
C LEU A 30 -6.71 1.96 6.70
N LYS A 31 -6.02 1.15 5.88
CA LYS A 31 -6.19 -0.30 5.88
C LYS A 31 -5.74 -0.95 7.18
N LEU A 32 -4.64 -0.50 7.80
CA LEU A 32 -4.21 -0.98 9.11
C LEU A 32 -5.25 -0.69 10.19
N GLN A 33 -5.93 0.46 10.10
CA GLN A 33 -7.01 0.87 11.00
C GLN A 33 -8.39 0.27 10.67
N ASN A 34 -8.48 -0.65 9.70
CA ASN A 34 -9.75 -1.15 9.15
C ASN A 34 -10.72 -0.07 8.66
N ARG A 35 -10.20 1.09 8.25
CA ARG A 35 -10.97 2.21 7.68
C ARG A 35 -10.89 2.22 6.16
N GLN A 36 -11.85 2.90 5.54
CA GLN A 36 -11.86 3.19 4.11
C GLN A 36 -12.25 4.64 3.92
N ALA A 37 -11.52 5.35 3.07
CA ALA A 37 -11.91 6.68 2.60
C ALA A 37 -12.51 6.56 1.20
N ALA A 38 -13.48 7.41 0.86
CA ALA A 38 -13.96 7.55 -0.50
C ALA A 38 -12.87 8.14 -1.40
N THR A 39 -12.95 7.90 -2.70
CA THR A 39 -11.98 8.49 -3.64
C THR A 39 -12.08 10.02 -3.65
N HIS A 40 -13.28 10.57 -3.51
CA HIS A 40 -13.50 12.01 -3.44
C HIS A 40 -12.83 12.65 -2.22
N GLU A 41 -13.05 12.11 -1.02
CA GLU A 41 -12.42 12.56 0.22
C GLU A 41 -10.89 12.56 0.12
N LEU A 42 -10.30 11.51 -0.47
CA LEU A 42 -8.86 11.45 -0.69
C LEU A 42 -8.37 12.47 -1.73
N MET A 43 -9.18 12.82 -2.73
CA MET A 43 -8.82 13.87 -3.67
C MET A 43 -8.79 15.23 -2.98
N GLU A 44 -9.82 15.56 -2.20
CA GLU A 44 -9.89 16.81 -1.42
C GLU A 44 -8.74 16.91 -0.41
N GLU A 45 -8.46 15.83 0.31
CA GLU A 45 -7.33 15.75 1.24
C GLU A 45 -6.00 16.02 0.53
N ILE A 46 -5.79 15.46 -0.66
CA ILE A 46 -4.56 15.67 -1.44
C ILE A 46 -4.47 17.11 -1.97
N ILE A 47 -5.58 17.67 -2.47
CA ILE A 47 -5.62 19.04 -2.97
C ILE A 47 -5.26 20.02 -1.85
N SER A 48 -5.93 19.89 -0.69
CA SER A 48 -5.70 20.74 0.47
C SER A 48 -4.27 20.58 1.02
N ARG A 49 -3.76 19.35 1.13
CA ARG A 49 -2.44 19.10 1.72
C ARG A 49 -1.28 19.61 0.88
N PHE A 50 -1.41 19.57 -0.45
CA PHE A 50 -0.33 19.95 -1.37
C PHE A 50 -0.58 21.29 -2.05
N ASP A 51 -1.61 22.02 -1.61
CA ASP A 51 -2.02 23.33 -2.15
C ASP A 51 -2.09 23.32 -3.68
N LEU A 52 -2.83 22.35 -4.22
CA LEU A 52 -2.87 22.11 -5.67
C LEU A 52 -3.82 23.09 -6.37
N GLU A 53 -3.27 23.95 -7.21
CA GLU A 53 -4.01 24.82 -8.11
C GLU A 53 -4.41 24.10 -9.42
N GLY A 54 -5.63 24.33 -9.91
CA GLY A 54 -6.12 23.74 -11.17
C GLY A 54 -7.58 23.25 -11.16
N GLY A 55 -8.27 23.33 -10.02
CA GLY A 55 -9.71 23.08 -9.92
C GLY A 55 -10.14 21.71 -10.47
N MET A 56 -11.27 21.68 -11.20
CA MET A 56 -11.85 20.44 -11.75
C MET A 56 -10.91 19.68 -12.71
N SER A 57 -9.92 20.36 -13.32
CA SER A 57 -8.99 19.72 -14.26
C SER A 57 -8.03 18.73 -13.59
N LEU A 58 -7.81 18.85 -12.27
CA LEU A 58 -6.96 17.96 -11.48
C LEU A 58 -7.63 16.61 -11.19
N TYR A 59 -8.95 16.57 -11.15
CA TYR A 59 -9.74 15.45 -10.62
C TYR A 59 -9.45 14.14 -11.37
N PRO A 60 -9.44 14.08 -12.72
CA PRO A 60 -9.13 12.86 -13.44
C PRO A 60 -7.71 12.33 -13.16
N THR A 61 -6.76 13.22 -12.91
CA THR A 61 -5.36 12.86 -12.62
C THR A 61 -5.23 12.30 -11.20
N LEU A 62 -5.81 12.97 -10.21
CA LEU A 62 -5.83 12.51 -8.83
C LEU A 62 -6.57 11.19 -8.67
N GLN A 63 -7.71 11.03 -9.35
CA GLN A 63 -8.45 9.77 -9.37
C GLN A 63 -7.58 8.61 -9.88
N LYS A 64 -6.83 8.81 -10.98
CA LYS A 64 -5.90 7.80 -11.50
C LYS A 64 -4.81 7.44 -10.50
N ILE A 65 -4.25 8.42 -9.80
CA ILE A 65 -3.24 8.23 -8.75
C ILE A 65 -3.82 7.39 -7.61
N ILE A 66 -4.99 7.75 -7.09
CA ILE A 66 -5.65 7.05 -5.98
C ILE A 66 -5.99 5.62 -6.38
N LEU A 67 -6.53 5.39 -7.57
CA LEU A 67 -6.84 4.04 -8.05
C LEU A 67 -5.59 3.17 -8.20
N ALA A 68 -4.49 3.75 -8.68
CA ALA A 68 -3.21 3.05 -8.76
C ALA A 68 -2.66 2.72 -7.36
N ALA A 69 -2.73 3.68 -6.44
CA ALA A 69 -2.33 3.49 -5.04
C ALA A 69 -3.16 2.38 -4.35
N ARG A 70 -4.48 2.35 -4.55
CA ARG A 70 -5.35 1.27 -4.03
C ARG A 70 -4.91 -0.10 -4.52
N ARG A 71 -4.61 -0.24 -5.82
CA ARG A 71 -4.11 -1.50 -6.38
C ARG A 71 -2.79 -1.91 -5.74
N ARG A 72 -1.86 -0.98 -5.55
CA ARG A 72 -0.57 -1.23 -4.87
C ARG A 72 -0.76 -1.68 -3.42
N VAL A 73 -1.60 -0.98 -2.67
CA VAL A 73 -1.96 -1.32 -1.27
C VAL A 73 -2.59 -2.71 -1.20
N MET A 74 -3.50 -3.06 -2.12
CA MET A 74 -4.11 -4.40 -2.16
C MET A 74 -3.07 -5.49 -2.44
N ARG A 75 -2.17 -5.27 -3.41
CA ARG A 75 -1.07 -6.21 -3.69
C ARG A 75 -0.16 -6.38 -2.46
N ARG A 76 0.24 -5.26 -1.83
CA ARG A 76 1.03 -5.27 -0.59
C ARG A 76 0.34 -6.06 0.52
N ARG A 77 -0.97 -5.88 0.71
CA ARG A 77 -1.76 -6.62 1.69
C ARG A 77 -1.77 -8.12 1.40
N THR A 78 -1.92 -8.50 0.14
CA THR A 78 -1.89 -9.91 -0.27
C THR A 78 -0.52 -10.54 -0.01
N MET A 79 0.57 -9.82 -0.33
CA MET A 79 1.92 -10.28 -0.02
C MET A 79 2.12 -10.40 1.50
N MET A 80 1.69 -9.42 2.28
CA MET A 80 1.77 -9.46 3.74
C MET A 80 1.05 -10.68 4.33
N LYS A 81 -0.16 -11.00 3.84
CA LYS A 81 -0.87 -12.23 4.26
C LYS A 81 -0.09 -13.51 3.95
N LYS A 82 0.55 -13.58 2.78
CA LYS A 82 1.41 -14.72 2.43
C LYS A 82 2.62 -14.81 3.35
N ASN A 83 3.25 -13.66 3.63
CA ASN A 83 4.40 -13.56 4.52
C ASN A 83 4.04 -13.98 5.94
N ILE A 84 2.91 -13.51 6.49
CA ILE A 84 2.42 -13.92 7.82
C ILE A 84 2.28 -15.44 7.90
N LYS A 85 1.66 -16.09 6.90
CA LYS A 85 1.53 -17.55 6.87
C LYS A 85 2.88 -18.26 6.81
N PHE A 86 3.81 -17.73 6.03
CA PHE A 86 5.17 -18.29 5.93
C PHE A 86 5.96 -18.10 7.23
N TRP A 87 5.93 -16.90 7.80
CA TRP A 87 6.61 -16.54 9.05
C TRP A 87 6.04 -17.29 10.25
N SER A 88 4.74 -17.51 10.31
CA SER A 88 4.10 -18.34 11.34
C SER A 88 4.69 -19.75 11.39
N ARG A 89 4.89 -20.38 10.24
CA ARG A 89 5.55 -21.70 10.17
C ARG A 89 7.02 -21.62 10.55
N LYS A 90 7.73 -20.57 10.12
CA LYS A 90 9.16 -20.40 10.39
C LYS A 90 9.45 -20.12 11.86
N LEU A 91 8.60 -19.36 12.53
CA LEU A 91 8.75 -18.96 13.94
C LEU A 91 8.06 -19.92 14.90
N PHE A 92 7.32 -20.93 14.41
CA PHE A 92 6.46 -21.80 15.21
C PHE A 92 5.45 -21.02 16.09
N LEU A 93 4.97 -19.88 15.58
CA LEU A 93 4.02 -19.02 16.28
C LEU A 93 2.64 -19.02 15.58
N PRO A 94 1.54 -18.84 16.32
CA PRO A 94 0.21 -18.65 15.74
C PRO A 94 0.15 -17.49 14.73
N GLU A 95 -0.61 -17.65 13.64
CA GLU A 95 -0.73 -16.63 12.59
C GLU A 95 -1.26 -15.27 13.11
N ASN A 96 -2.11 -15.26 14.15
CA ASN A 96 -2.63 -14.02 14.73
C ASN A 96 -1.53 -13.20 15.42
N ILE A 97 -0.64 -13.83 16.18
CA ILE A 97 0.49 -13.14 16.84
C ILE A 97 1.46 -12.57 15.78
N VAL A 98 1.78 -13.39 14.79
CA VAL A 98 2.67 -12.99 13.69
C VAL A 98 2.05 -11.87 12.87
N ALA A 99 0.73 -11.90 12.67
CA ALA A 99 0.01 -10.82 12.03
C ALA A 99 0.14 -9.52 12.82
N GLU A 100 -0.11 -9.54 14.13
CA GLU A 100 0.02 -8.35 14.98
C GLU A 100 1.42 -7.73 14.86
N TRP A 101 2.48 -8.54 14.95
CA TRP A 101 3.86 -8.06 14.83
C TRP A 101 4.17 -7.52 13.42
N ALA A 102 3.69 -8.19 12.37
CA ALA A 102 3.87 -7.76 10.99
C ALA A 102 3.13 -6.45 10.69
N TRP A 103 1.91 -6.28 11.21
CA TRP A 103 1.11 -5.06 11.02
C TRP A 103 1.68 -3.88 11.81
N ALA A 104 2.23 -4.13 12.99
CA ALA A 104 2.95 -3.14 13.79
C ALA A 104 4.33 -2.77 13.22
N GLY A 105 4.83 -3.53 12.24
CA GLY A 105 6.14 -3.31 11.62
C GLY A 105 7.32 -3.88 12.41
N PHE A 106 7.07 -4.67 13.46
CA PHE A 106 8.10 -5.38 14.21
C PHE A 106 8.67 -6.57 13.44
N LEU A 107 7.90 -7.12 12.50
CA LEU A 107 8.31 -8.24 11.66
C LEU A 107 8.31 -7.86 10.18
N THR A 108 9.48 -8.00 9.55
CA THR A 108 9.73 -7.68 8.14
C THR A 108 10.50 -8.82 7.46
N GLU A 109 10.57 -8.80 6.12
CA GLU A 109 11.37 -9.78 5.37
C GLU A 109 12.86 -9.69 5.71
N GLU A 110 13.32 -8.50 6.12
CA GLU A 110 14.73 -8.23 6.44
C GLU A 110 15.11 -8.78 7.81
N ASN A 111 14.20 -8.75 8.79
CA ASN A 111 14.52 -9.10 10.18
C ASN A 111 14.03 -10.50 10.61
N ILE A 112 13.20 -11.17 9.80
CA ILE A 112 12.59 -12.46 10.16
C ILE A 112 13.62 -13.53 10.55
N ALA A 113 14.80 -13.56 9.92
CA ALA A 113 15.84 -14.53 10.22
C ALA A 113 16.42 -14.31 11.63
N ALA A 114 16.71 -13.05 11.98
CA ALA A 114 17.21 -12.69 13.30
C ALA A 114 16.18 -12.97 14.40
N VAL A 115 14.90 -12.64 14.15
CA VAL A 115 13.82 -12.96 15.11
C VAL A 115 13.70 -14.47 15.34
N ALA A 116 13.79 -15.27 14.28
CA ALA A 116 13.76 -16.74 14.41
C ALA A 116 14.92 -17.27 15.26
N GLU A 117 16.12 -16.74 15.05
CA GLU A 117 17.29 -17.12 15.85
C GLU A 117 17.13 -16.75 17.32
N ILE A 118 16.65 -15.54 17.61
CA ILE A 118 16.39 -15.09 18.99
C ILE A 118 15.40 -16.02 19.68
N LEU A 119 14.29 -16.35 19.01
CA LEU A 119 13.27 -17.23 19.58
C LEU A 119 13.77 -18.66 19.80
N SER A 120 14.66 -19.18 18.95
CA SER A 120 15.22 -20.54 19.14
C SER A 120 16.17 -20.68 20.34
N ARG A 121 16.62 -19.56 20.92
CA ARG A 121 17.52 -19.55 22.08
C ARG A 121 16.78 -19.56 23.42
N TYR A 122 15.45 -19.43 23.39
CA TYR A 122 14.56 -19.44 24.56
C TYR A 122 13.56 -20.60 24.43
#